data_AF-A0A3C1YC38-F1
#
_entry.id   AF-A0A3C1YC38-F1
#
_cell.length_a   1.000
_cell.length_b   1.000
_cell.length_c   1.000
_cell.angle_alpha   90.00
_cell.angle_beta   90.00
_cell.angle_gamma   90.00
#
_symmetry.space_group_name_H-M   'P 1'
#
loop_
_entity.id
_entity.type
_entity.pdbx_description
1 polymer ?
#
loop_
_entity_poly.entity_id
_entity_poly.type
_entity_poly.pdbx_seq_one_letter_code
_entity_poly.pdbx_strand_id
1 'polypeptide(L)' 'KELMKSKNHDYGEAWRDMRVSSLTDLILQKLLRVKQIEDNQGKTLISEGIDANYFDMINYSIFALIKLK' A
#
# COMPACT_ATOMS: atom_id res chain seq x y z
N LYS A 1 11.21 -6.35 -15.96
CA LYS A 1 11.67 -7.49 -15.14
C LYS A 1 12.19 -7.05 -13.79
N GLU A 2 13.08 -6.05 -13.72
CA GLU A 2 13.63 -5.55 -12.44
C GLU A 2 12.56 -4.97 -11.49
N LEU A 3 11.56 -4.24 -12.01
CA LEU A 3 10.42 -3.76 -11.19
C LEU A 3 9.72 -4.92 -10.46
N MET A 4 9.44 -6.02 -11.16
CA MET A 4 8.75 -7.18 -10.57
C MET A 4 9.63 -7.91 -9.55
N LYS A 5 10.95 -7.97 -9.77
CA LYS A 5 11.89 -8.55 -8.80
C LYS A 5 11.97 -7.73 -7.52
N SER A 6 12.09 -6.40 -7.65
CA SER A 6 12.10 -5.49 -6.50
C SER A 6 10.79 -5.59 -5.72
N LYS A 7 9.64 -5.55 -6.39
CA LYS A 7 8.35 -5.66 -5.71
C LYS A 7 8.10 -7.02 -5.06
N ASN A 8 8.54 -8.11 -5.68
CA ASN A 8 8.47 -9.44 -5.09
C ASN A 8 9.37 -9.58 -3.85
N HIS A 9 10.48 -8.84 -3.76
CA HIS A 9 11.31 -8.83 -2.56
C HIS A 9 10.58 -8.15 -1.39
N ASP A 10 9.90 -7.04 -1.67
CA ASP A 10 9.26 -6.20 -0.65
C ASP A 10 7.91 -6.77 -0.16
N TYR A 11 7.08 -7.33 -1.07
CA TYR A 11 5.70 -7.76 -0.78
C TYR A 11 5.46 -9.27 -1.00
N GLY A 12 6.50 -10.03 -1.33
CA GLY A 12 6.37 -11.43 -1.73
C GLY A 12 5.56 -11.60 -3.02
N GLU A 13 5.05 -12.81 -3.25
CA GLU A 13 4.24 -13.12 -4.44
C GLU A 13 2.73 -12.98 -4.21
N ALA A 14 2.28 -12.80 -2.97
CA ALA A 14 0.86 -12.84 -2.60
C ALA A 14 0.00 -11.81 -3.34
N TRP A 15 0.55 -10.64 -3.66
CA TRP A 15 -0.17 -9.59 -4.41
C TRP A 15 -0.56 -10.01 -5.82
N ARG A 16 0.12 -11.01 -6.40
CA ARG A 16 -0.19 -11.55 -7.73
C ARG A 16 -1.52 -12.29 -7.75
N ASP A 17 -1.91 -12.91 -6.65
CA ASP A 17 -3.16 -13.66 -6.53
C ASP A 17 -4.33 -12.80 -6.04
N MET A 18 -4.04 -11.57 -5.58
CA MET A 18 -5.07 -10.64 -5.13
C MET A 18 -5.94 -10.12 -6.28
N ARG A 19 -7.22 -9.85 -5.99
CA ARG A 19 -8.11 -9.14 -6.91
C ARG A 19 -7.76 -7.65 -6.92
N VAL A 20 -8.04 -6.96 -8.04
CA VAL A 20 -7.88 -5.50 -8.12
C VAL A 20 -8.70 -4.80 -7.03
N SER A 21 -9.91 -5.27 -6.74
CA SER A 21 -10.73 -4.75 -5.64
C SER A 21 -10.04 -4.86 -4.28
N SER A 22 -9.34 -5.96 -4.01
CA SER A 22 -8.60 -6.14 -2.75
C SER A 22 -7.44 -5.15 -2.62
N LEU A 23 -6.78 -4.80 -3.73
CA LEU A 23 -5.75 -3.75 -3.73
C LEU A 23 -6.38 -2.37 -3.47
N THR A 24 -7.56 -2.10 -4.02
CA THR A 24 -8.34 -0.89 -3.69
C THR A 24 -8.68 -0.82 -2.20
N ASP A 25 -9.13 -1.93 -1.61
CA ASP A 25 -9.44 -1.99 -0.18
C ASP A 25 -8.21 -1.68 0.69
N LEU A 26 -7.04 -2.21 0.32
CA LEU A 26 -5.77 -1.89 1.00
C LEU A 26 -5.39 -0.40 0.88
N ILE A 27 -5.60 0.21 -0.28
CA ILE A 27 -5.37 1.65 -0.47
C ILE A 27 -6.31 2.46 0.43
N LEU A 28 -7.59 2.11 0.47
CA LEU A 28 -8.57 2.79 1.33
C LEU A 28 -8.23 2.64 2.82
N GLN A 29 -7.75 1.47 3.24
CA GLN A 29 -7.29 1.24 4.60
C GLN A 29 -6.11 2.15 4.97
N LYS A 30 -5.11 2.27 4.07
CA LYS A 30 -3.95 3.15 4.27
C LYS A 30 -4.33 4.63 4.26
N LEU A 31 -5.29 5.03 3.42
CA LEU A 31 -5.84 6.39 3.42
C LEU A 31 -6.53 6.72 4.75
N LEU A 32 -7.39 5.83 5.25
CA LEU A 32 -8.03 5.99 6.55
C LEU A 32 -7.00 6.09 7.67
N ARG A 33 -5.92 5.31 7.58
CA ARG A 33 -4.83 5.35 8.55
C ARG A 33 -4.13 6.70 8.56
N VAL A 34 -3.76 7.24 7.39
CA VAL A 34 -3.12 8.56 7.29
C VAL A 34 -4.01 9.63 7.91
N LYS A 35 -5.30 9.65 7.57
CA LYS A 35 -6.27 10.59 8.15
C LYS A 35 -6.30 10.51 9.67
N GLN A 36 -6.31 9.31 10.24
CA GLN A 36 -6.29 9.12 11.69
C GLN A 36 -5.00 9.65 12.33
N ILE A 37 -3.85 9.51 11.67
CA ILE A 37 -2.58 10.05 12.17
C ILE A 37 -2.61 11.58 12.16
N GLU A 38 -3.13 12.18 11.08
CA GLU A 38 -3.31 13.63 10.97
C GLU A 38 -4.26 14.17 12.03
N ASP A 39 -5.42 13.52 12.23
CA ASP A 39 -6.41 13.87 13.26
C ASP A 39 -5.81 13.81 14.68
N ASN A 40 -4.88 12.87 14.90
CA ASN A 40 -4.12 12.75 16.15
C ASN A 40 -2.92 13.70 16.25
N GLN A 41 -2.79 14.68 15.35
CA GLN A 41 -1.67 15.63 15.29
C GLN A 41 -0.31 14.92 15.21
N GLY A 42 -0.23 13.83 14.45
CA GLY A 42 0.98 13.01 14.30
C GLY A 42 1.29 12.11 15.51
N LYS A 43 0.49 12.16 16.59
CA LYS A 43 0.70 11.30 17.76
C LYS A 43 0.20 9.89 17.46
N THR A 44 1.11 8.92 17.49
CA THR A 44 0.76 7.51 17.33
C THR A 44 1.45 6.69 18.41
N LEU A 45 0.74 5.69 18.96
CA LEU A 45 1.30 4.79 19.98
C LEU A 45 2.39 3.89 19.38
N ILE A 46 2.09 3.28 18.24
CA ILE A 46 2.99 2.47 17.42
C ILE A 46 2.46 2.62 15.99
N SER A 47 3.19 3.30 15.11
CA SER A 47 2.80 3.44 13.71
C SER A 47 4.01 3.47 12.81
N GLU A 48 3.87 2.81 11.68
CA GLU A 48 4.61 3.17 10.48
C GLU A 48 4.32 4.64 10.17
N GLY A 49 5.36 5.42 9.85
CA GLY A 49 5.22 6.86 9.55
C GLY A 49 4.26 7.12 8.39
N ILE A 50 3.80 8.37 8.25
CA ILE A 50 2.89 8.77 7.17
C ILE A 50 3.49 8.43 5.80
N ASP A 51 4.80 8.66 5.62
CA ASP A 51 5.50 8.38 4.36
C ASP A 51 5.41 6.91 3.96
N ALA A 52 5.57 5.98 4.90
CA ALA A 52 5.45 4.55 4.64
C ALA A 52 4.03 4.18 4.14
N ASN A 53 3.00 4.81 4.70
CA ASN A 53 1.62 4.59 4.26
C ASN A 53 1.40 5.14 2.84
N TYR A 54 2.01 6.28 2.47
CA TYR A 54 1.98 6.77 1.09
C TYR A 54 2.71 5.84 0.13
N PHE A 55 3.89 5.33 0.49
CA PHE A 55 4.62 4.37 -0.33
C PHE A 55 3.81 3.09 -0.58
N ASP A 56 3.12 2.58 0.45
CA ASP A 56 2.23 1.43 0.31
C ASP A 56 1.08 1.68 -0.66
N MET A 57 0.39 2.82 -0.56
CA MET A 57 -0.69 3.18 -1.47
C MET A 57 -0.22 3.25 -2.93
N ILE A 58 0.97 3.81 -3.16
CA ILE A 58 1.59 3.86 -4.49
C ILE A 58 1.89 2.45 -5.00
N ASN A 59 2.44 1.58 -4.16
CA ASN A 59 2.78 0.21 -4.53
C ASN A 59 1.53 -0.61 -4.88
N TYR A 60 0.46 -0.52 -4.08
CA TYR A 60 -0.81 -1.18 -4.39
C TYR A 60 -1.44 -0.64 -5.67
N SER A 61 -1.32 0.67 -5.93
CA SER A 61 -1.79 1.28 -7.18
C SER A 61 -1.02 0.73 -8.39
N ILE A 62 0.31 0.60 -8.27
CA ILE A 62 1.14 -0.01 -9.32
C ILE A 62 0.73 -1.48 -9.56
N PHE A 63 0.48 -2.26 -8.51
CA PHE A 63 -0.01 -3.63 -8.64
C PHE A 63 -1.36 -3.70 -9.35
N ALA A 64 -2.28 -2.80 -9.02
CA ALA A 64 -3.58 -2.72 -9.68
C ALA A 64 -3.42 -2.40 -11.17
N LEU A 65 -2.56 -1.41 -11.51
CA LEU A 65 -2.27 -1.05 -12.90
C LEU A 65 -1.63 -2.20 -13.70
N ILE A 66 -0.73 -2.98 -13.07
CA ILE A 66 -0.13 -4.17 -13.68
C ILE A 66 -1.20 -5.23 -13.97
N LYS A 67 -2.19 -5.39 -13.10
CA LYS A 67 -3.26 -6.39 -13.23
C LYS A 67 -4.40 -5.99 -14.17
N LEU A 68 -4.57 -4.70 -14.44
CA LEU A 68 -5.58 -4.18 -15.37
C LEU A 68 -5.10 -4.18 -16.84
N LYS A 69 -3.79 -4.32 -17.05
CA LYS A 69 -3.19 -4.54 -18.37
C LYS A 69 -3.34 -5.99 -18.82
#